data_AF-A0A177SMI2-F1
#
_entry.id   AF-A0A177SMI2-F1
#
_cell.length_a   1.000
_cell.length_b   1.000
_cell.length_c   1.000
_cell.angle_alpha   90.00
_cell.angle_beta   90.00
_cell.angle_gamma   90.00
#
_symmetry.space_group_name_H-M   'P 1'
#
loop_
_entity.id
_entity.type
_entity.pdbx_description
1 polymer ?
#
loop_
_entity_poly.entity_id
_entity_poly.type
_entity_poly.pdbx_seq_one_letter_code
_entity_poly.pdbx_strand_id
1 'polypeptide(L)'
;MRAFKAFALLALLLAALVVRADVVFPALSGRVVDDANLLDAHTRVQLSQMLEAHEQATGEQVVVATVPDLQGLPIEEYGYQLGRYWGIGQKGKDNGALLIVAPQQRKVRIEVGYGLEGLLTDAQSSVIINRIILPAFKRGEMSQGIVQGSAAILQVLGGNPLAQPSRASAADGEGEPPSLWAIGLFIVLVVVVLYLQGLGGGGRRGGPGGGFGGGFGGLGGGRGGGGGFGGGGGSFGGGGSSGSW
;
A
#
# COMPACT_ATOMS: atom_id res chain seq x y z
N MET A 1 -44.95 -7.21 21.35
CA MET A 1 -44.83 -7.26 19.87
C MET A 1 -44.76 -5.88 19.19
N ARG A 2 -45.75 -4.96 19.33
CA ARG A 2 -45.73 -3.67 18.59
C ARG A 2 -44.49 -2.80 18.87
N ALA A 3 -44.11 -2.61 20.13
CA ALA A 3 -42.90 -1.85 20.50
C ALA A 3 -41.60 -2.43 19.90
N PHE A 4 -41.46 -3.76 19.86
CA PHE A 4 -40.30 -4.42 19.26
C PHE A 4 -40.22 -4.18 17.74
N LYS A 5 -41.36 -4.18 17.03
CA LYS A 5 -41.41 -3.82 15.60
C LYS A 5 -41.04 -2.35 15.36
N ALA A 6 -41.49 -1.43 16.22
CA ALA A 6 -41.12 -0.02 16.14
C ALA A 6 -39.61 0.20 16.39
N PHE A 7 -39.03 -0.49 17.38
CA PHE A 7 -37.59 -0.42 17.66
C PHE A 7 -36.75 -1.01 16.52
N ALA A 8 -37.17 -2.15 15.95
CA ALA A 8 -36.51 -2.74 14.78
C ALA A 8 -36.59 -1.84 13.54
N LEU A 9 -37.73 -1.20 13.28
CA LEU A 9 -37.88 -0.22 12.19
C LEU A 9 -37.01 1.02 12.41
N LEU A 10 -36.93 1.53 13.64
CA LEU A 10 -36.08 2.68 13.97
C LEU A 10 -34.59 2.34 13.81
N ALA A 11 -34.16 1.16 14.26
CA ALA A 11 -32.79 0.68 14.08
C ALA A 11 -32.45 0.47 12.58
N LEU A 12 -33.40 -0.03 11.77
CA LEU A 12 -33.22 -0.17 10.32
C LEU A 12 -33.12 1.20 9.61
N LEU A 13 -33.94 2.17 10.01
CA LEU A 13 -33.88 3.56 9.51
C LEU A 13 -32.56 4.26 9.90
N LEU A 14 -32.08 4.05 11.12
CA LEU A 14 -30.79 4.58 11.58
C LEU A 14 -29.61 3.91 10.85
N ALA A 15 -29.68 2.61 10.55
CA ALA A 15 -28.68 1.92 9.74
C ALA A 15 -28.68 2.40 8.27
N ALA A 16 -29.84 2.80 7.73
CA ALA A 16 -29.97 3.36 6.39
C ALA A 16 -29.47 4.83 6.26
N LEU A 17 -29.18 5.50 7.38
CA LEU A 17 -28.67 6.88 7.42
C LEU A 17 -27.14 6.99 7.33
N VAL A 18 -26.43 5.88 7.10
CA VAL A 18 -24.97 5.89 6.80
C VAL A 18 -24.75 6.38 5.37
N VAL A 19 -24.93 7.68 5.16
CA VAL A 19 -24.42 8.39 3.99
C VAL A 19 -22.90 8.37 4.08
N ARG A 20 -22.24 7.57 3.23
CA ARG A 20 -20.82 7.79 2.94
C ARG A 20 -20.73 9.10 2.15
N ALA A 21 -20.00 10.07 2.68
CA ALA A 21 -19.61 11.23 1.88
C ALA A 21 -18.68 10.75 0.76
N ASP A 22 -18.86 11.31 -0.45
CA ASP A 22 -17.90 11.08 -1.54
C ASP A 22 -16.54 11.70 -1.17
N VAL A 23 -15.46 10.99 -1.50
CA VAL A 23 -14.10 11.43 -1.20
C VAL A 23 -13.77 12.62 -2.12
N VAL A 24 -13.44 13.76 -1.51
CA VAL A 24 -12.99 14.94 -2.25
C VAL A 24 -11.48 14.87 -2.38
N PHE A 25 -10.99 14.64 -3.60
CA PHE A 25 -9.57 14.66 -3.89
C PHE A 25 -9.09 16.09 -4.23
N PRO A 26 -7.86 16.46 -3.83
CA PRO A 26 -7.24 17.71 -4.25
C PRO A 26 -7.00 17.73 -5.76
N ALA A 27 -6.95 18.92 -6.36
CA ALA A 27 -6.63 19.06 -7.78
C ALA A 27 -5.13 18.85 -8.03
N LEU A 28 -4.77 18.17 -9.12
CA LEU A 28 -3.37 18.02 -9.53
C LEU A 28 -2.84 19.38 -10.03
N SER A 29 -2.06 20.06 -9.19
CA SER A 29 -1.44 21.35 -9.52
C SER A 29 -0.01 21.24 -10.07
N GLY A 30 0.58 20.05 -10.05
CA GLY A 30 1.93 19.79 -10.50
C GLY A 30 2.49 18.48 -9.94
N ARG A 31 3.81 18.30 -9.98
CA ARG A 31 4.52 17.13 -9.42
C ARG A 31 4.56 17.13 -7.88
N VAL A 32 4.24 18.27 -7.27
CA VAL A 32 4.12 18.43 -5.81
C VAL A 32 2.81 19.14 -5.51
N VAL A 33 1.95 18.50 -4.71
CA VAL A 33 0.73 19.05 -4.13
C VAL A 33 0.90 19.02 -2.61
N ASP A 34 0.79 20.17 -1.93
CA ASP A 34 1.15 20.31 -0.51
C ASP A 34 0.01 20.95 0.30
N ASP A 35 -1.14 20.29 0.33
CA ASP A 35 -2.34 20.81 1.00
C ASP A 35 -2.24 20.72 2.54
N ALA A 36 -1.33 19.87 3.05
CA ALA A 36 -1.01 19.85 4.48
C ALA A 36 0.05 20.88 4.90
N ASN A 37 0.56 21.71 3.97
CA ASN A 37 1.55 22.77 4.22
C ASN A 37 2.82 22.28 4.93
N LEU A 38 3.35 21.12 4.52
CA LEU A 38 4.56 20.54 5.11
C LEU A 38 5.85 21.03 4.42
N LEU A 39 5.75 21.71 3.28
CA LEU A 39 6.87 22.10 2.43
C LEU A 39 6.89 23.63 2.20
N ASP A 40 8.00 24.28 2.57
CA ASP A 40 8.22 25.68 2.20
C ASP A 40 8.32 25.87 0.67
N ALA A 41 8.20 27.11 0.21
CA ALA A 41 8.17 27.43 -1.21
C ALA A 41 9.45 27.02 -1.96
N HIS A 42 10.61 27.11 -1.31
CA HIS A 42 11.90 26.74 -1.90
C HIS A 42 11.99 25.22 -2.09
N THR A 43 11.64 24.47 -1.05
CA THR A 43 11.57 23.00 -1.07
C THR A 43 10.60 22.50 -2.14
N ARG A 44 9.41 23.11 -2.27
CA ARG A 44 8.44 22.74 -3.32
C ARG A 44 8.98 22.94 -4.73
N VAL A 45 9.73 24.02 -4.98
CA VAL A 45 10.37 24.27 -6.27
C VAL A 45 11.48 23.25 -6.54
N GLN A 46 12.40 23.04 -5.59
CA GLN A 46 13.49 22.06 -5.73
C GLN A 46 12.97 20.64 -5.98
N LEU A 47 11.97 20.21 -5.21
CA LEU A 47 11.35 18.90 -5.34
C LEU A 47 10.63 18.76 -6.69
N SER A 48 9.89 19.79 -7.13
CA SER A 48 9.24 19.79 -8.44
C SER A 48 10.24 19.69 -9.60
N GLN A 49 11.36 20.41 -9.52
CA GLN A 49 12.43 20.36 -10.52
C GLN A 49 13.12 19.00 -10.56
N MET A 50 13.37 18.38 -9.41
CA MET A 50 13.97 17.05 -9.32
C MET A 50 13.08 15.97 -9.95
N LEU A 51 11.77 16.01 -9.66
CA LEU A 51 10.78 15.10 -10.24
C LEU A 51 10.57 15.35 -11.74
N GLU A 52 10.64 16.61 -12.18
CA GLU A 52 10.58 17.00 -13.59
C GLU A 52 11.78 16.49 -14.40
N ALA A 53 13.00 16.66 -13.88
CA ALA A 53 14.21 16.20 -14.55
C ALA A 53 14.19 14.67 -14.75
N HIS A 54 13.66 13.92 -13.77
CA HIS A 54 13.44 12.48 -13.91
C HIS A 54 12.41 12.15 -14.99
N GLU A 55 11.22 12.77 -14.95
CA GLU A 55 10.17 12.53 -15.96
C GLU A 55 10.64 12.88 -17.38
N GLN A 56 11.44 13.94 -17.55
CA GLN A 56 12.03 14.30 -18.84
C GLN A 56 13.08 13.27 -19.32
N ALA A 57 13.81 12.62 -18.40
CA ALA A 57 14.85 11.66 -18.72
C ALA A 57 14.32 10.23 -18.98
N THR A 58 13.32 9.78 -18.23
CA THR A 58 12.81 8.38 -18.29
C THR A 58 11.38 8.28 -18.85
N GLY A 59 10.62 9.37 -18.82
CA GLY A 59 9.18 9.38 -19.10
C GLY A 59 8.32 8.84 -17.94
N GLU A 60 8.91 8.52 -16.79
CA GLU A 60 8.24 8.00 -15.60
C GLU A 60 7.76 9.16 -14.73
N GLN A 61 6.51 9.11 -14.26
CA GLN A 61 5.87 10.24 -13.57
C GLN A 61 5.81 9.98 -12.06
N VAL A 62 6.68 10.65 -11.30
CA VAL A 62 6.67 10.58 -9.83
C VAL A 62 6.04 11.86 -9.26
N VAL A 63 5.00 11.70 -8.44
CA VAL A 63 4.26 12.80 -7.81
C VAL A 63 4.35 12.70 -6.28
N VAL A 64 4.38 13.84 -5.61
CA VAL A 64 4.33 13.96 -4.15
C VAL A 64 3.06 14.69 -3.74
N ALA A 65 2.31 14.09 -2.82
CA ALA A 65 1.09 14.67 -2.24
C ALA A 65 1.23 14.73 -0.71
N THR A 66 0.99 15.91 -0.12
CA THR A 66 0.65 16.03 1.29
C THR A 66 -0.82 16.38 1.40
N VAL A 67 -1.57 15.59 2.16
CA VAL A 67 -3.02 15.75 2.34
C VAL A 67 -3.30 15.88 3.82
N PRO A 68 -4.10 16.88 4.28
CA PRO A 68 -4.27 17.10 5.70
C PRO A 68 -4.98 15.94 6.39
N ASP A 69 -5.94 15.30 5.70
CA ASP A 69 -6.79 14.21 6.20
C ASP A 69 -7.09 13.19 5.08
N LEU A 70 -7.37 11.95 5.48
CA LEU A 70 -7.73 10.82 4.58
C LEU A 70 -9.25 10.58 4.48
N GLN A 71 -10.08 11.46 5.04
CA GLN A 71 -11.55 11.39 4.99
C GLN A 71 -12.13 10.06 5.50
N GLY A 72 -11.48 9.51 6.53
CA GLY A 72 -11.84 8.22 7.14
C GLY A 72 -11.36 6.98 6.39
N LEU A 73 -10.68 7.11 5.25
CA LEU A 73 -10.15 5.98 4.49
C LEU A 73 -8.79 5.46 5.02
N PRO A 74 -8.47 4.17 4.78
CA PRO A 74 -7.10 3.68 4.75
C PRO A 74 -6.24 4.49 3.75
N ILE A 75 -4.95 4.67 4.03
CA ILE A 75 -4.06 5.42 3.12
C ILE A 75 -3.82 4.65 1.82
N GLU A 76 -3.95 3.33 1.90
CA GLU A 76 -3.90 2.38 0.79
C GLU A 76 -5.06 2.64 -0.19
N GLU A 77 -6.28 2.73 0.32
CA GLU A 77 -7.48 3.00 -0.48
C GLU A 77 -7.50 4.44 -1.00
N TYR A 78 -7.21 5.42 -0.14
CA TYR A 78 -7.13 6.82 -0.52
C TYR A 78 -6.07 7.05 -1.60
N GLY A 79 -4.89 6.43 -1.47
CA GLY A 79 -3.78 6.62 -2.39
C GLY A 79 -3.98 5.98 -3.76
N TYR A 80 -4.52 4.77 -3.77
CA TYR A 80 -4.97 4.12 -5.00
C TYR A 80 -6.01 4.98 -5.75
N GLN A 81 -7.02 5.49 -5.04
CA GLN A 81 -8.06 6.33 -5.64
C GLN A 81 -7.48 7.68 -6.12
N LEU A 82 -6.61 8.34 -5.35
CA LEU A 82 -5.96 9.60 -5.73
C LEU A 82 -5.09 9.43 -6.98
N GLY A 83 -4.25 8.39 -7.02
CA GLY A 83 -3.39 8.08 -8.17
C GLY A 83 -4.20 7.85 -9.45
N ARG A 84 -5.36 7.19 -9.34
CA ARG A 84 -6.30 7.00 -10.46
C ARG A 84 -7.11 8.25 -10.82
N TYR A 85 -7.51 9.06 -9.84
CA TYR A 85 -8.22 10.33 -10.05
C TYR A 85 -7.34 11.33 -10.81
N TRP A 86 -6.06 11.40 -10.46
CA TRP A 86 -5.06 12.19 -11.18
C TRP A 86 -4.58 11.54 -12.48
N GLY A 87 -4.64 10.20 -12.59
CA GLY A 87 -4.22 9.44 -13.78
C GLY A 87 -2.70 9.42 -13.96
N ILE A 88 -1.93 9.33 -12.87
CA ILE A 88 -0.46 9.47 -12.89
C ILE A 88 0.19 8.32 -13.70
N GLY A 89 1.22 8.64 -14.48
CA GLY A 89 1.88 7.74 -15.41
C GLY A 89 1.29 7.82 -16.82
N GLN A 90 2.02 7.32 -17.81
CA GLN A 90 1.58 7.34 -19.21
C GLN A 90 0.63 6.17 -19.50
N LYS A 91 -0.51 6.45 -20.14
CA LYS A 91 -1.51 5.45 -20.53
C LYS A 91 -0.90 4.25 -21.26
N GLY A 92 -1.08 3.06 -20.70
CA GLY A 92 -0.58 1.80 -21.27
C GLY A 92 0.92 1.56 -21.08
N LYS A 93 1.63 2.45 -20.38
CA LYS A 93 2.91 2.15 -19.72
C LYS A 93 2.75 1.98 -18.22
N ASP A 94 1.77 2.65 -17.63
CA ASP A 94 1.46 2.60 -16.19
C ASP A 94 2.68 2.93 -15.31
N ASN A 95 3.54 3.81 -15.82
CA ASN A 95 4.85 4.15 -15.26
C ASN A 95 4.77 5.35 -14.32
N GLY A 96 3.78 5.33 -13.42
CA GLY A 96 3.52 6.37 -12.41
C GLY A 96 3.86 5.91 -11.00
N ALA A 97 4.33 6.82 -10.14
CA ALA A 97 4.44 6.60 -8.70
C ALA A 97 3.94 7.82 -7.92
N LEU A 98 3.41 7.58 -6.73
CA LEU A 98 2.83 8.60 -5.87
C LEU A 98 3.27 8.41 -4.42
N LEU A 99 4.00 9.38 -3.87
CA LEU A 99 4.32 9.47 -2.44
C LEU A 99 3.26 10.34 -1.74
N ILE A 100 2.51 9.76 -0.81
CA ILE A 100 1.45 10.44 -0.06
C ILE A 100 1.80 10.53 1.42
N VAL A 101 1.66 11.71 2.01
CA VAL A 101 1.83 11.96 3.44
C VAL A 101 0.55 12.53 4.03
N ALA A 102 0.02 11.87 5.06
CA ALA A 102 -1.17 12.29 5.81
C ALA A 102 -0.80 12.50 7.29
N PRO A 103 -0.52 13.75 7.74
CA PRO A 103 0.02 14.01 9.07
C PRO A 103 -1.02 13.83 10.19
N GLN A 104 -2.32 14.05 9.95
CA GLN A 104 -3.35 13.80 10.97
C GLN A 104 -3.41 12.32 11.37
N GLN A 105 -3.34 11.41 10.41
CA GLN A 105 -3.28 9.96 10.66
C GLN A 105 -1.88 9.45 10.97
N ARG A 106 -0.85 10.31 10.85
CA ARG A 106 0.58 9.94 10.91
C ARG A 106 0.90 8.76 10.00
N LYS A 107 0.41 8.82 8.76
CA LYS A 107 0.59 7.79 7.73
C LYS A 107 1.32 8.30 6.49
N VAL A 108 2.14 7.44 5.90
CA VAL A 108 2.79 7.66 4.61
C VAL A 108 2.62 6.43 3.74
N ARG A 109 2.48 6.62 2.43
CA ARG A 109 2.41 5.54 1.44
C ARG A 109 3.19 5.93 0.18
N ILE A 110 3.87 4.95 -0.39
CA ILE A 110 4.30 4.95 -1.78
C ILE A 110 3.32 4.04 -2.52
N GLU A 111 2.60 4.59 -3.49
CA GLU A 111 1.71 3.88 -4.42
C GLU A 111 2.46 3.76 -5.77
N VAL A 112 2.44 2.57 -6.38
CA VAL A 112 3.26 2.24 -7.55
C VAL A 112 2.37 1.73 -8.69
N GLY A 113 2.54 2.29 -9.88
CA GLY A 113 1.89 1.84 -11.11
C GLY A 113 2.62 0.63 -11.72
N TYR A 114 1.87 -0.22 -12.42
CA TYR A 114 2.36 -1.51 -12.92
C TYR A 114 3.67 -1.44 -13.72
N GLY A 115 3.91 -0.35 -14.46
CA GLY A 115 5.12 -0.15 -15.25
C GLY A 115 6.40 -0.02 -14.42
N LEU A 116 6.30 0.33 -13.14
CA LEU A 116 7.44 0.57 -12.24
C LEU A 116 7.69 -0.57 -11.25
N GLU A 117 6.75 -1.50 -11.07
CA GLU A 117 6.81 -2.55 -10.04
C GLU A 117 8.06 -3.44 -10.14
N GLY A 118 8.61 -3.61 -11.35
CA GLY A 118 9.86 -4.36 -11.58
C GLY A 118 11.12 -3.72 -10.99
N LEU A 119 11.09 -2.41 -10.70
CA LEU A 119 12.18 -1.66 -10.06
C LEU A 119 11.77 -1.22 -8.65
N LEU A 120 10.68 -0.44 -8.56
CA LEU A 120 10.11 0.08 -7.32
C LEU A 120 9.13 -0.92 -6.69
N THR A 121 9.64 -2.12 -6.41
CA THR A 121 8.88 -3.18 -5.69
C THR A 121 8.34 -2.71 -4.34
N ASP A 122 7.33 -3.39 -3.79
CA ASP A 122 6.87 -3.24 -2.40
C ASP A 122 8.01 -3.31 -1.39
N ALA A 123 9.00 -4.18 -1.64
CA ALA A 123 10.17 -4.34 -0.79
C ALA A 123 11.10 -3.12 -0.82
N GLN A 124 11.34 -2.52 -2.01
CA GLN A 124 12.09 -1.27 -2.12
C GLN A 124 11.32 -0.10 -1.50
N SER A 125 10.02 0.01 -1.79
CA SER A 125 9.12 1.00 -1.19
C SER A 125 9.12 0.93 0.33
N SER A 126 9.08 -0.28 0.89
CA SER A 126 9.17 -0.54 2.33
C SER A 126 10.52 -0.13 2.92
N VAL A 127 11.64 -0.37 2.22
CA VAL A 127 12.97 0.10 2.66
C VAL A 127 13.03 1.63 2.69
N ILE A 128 12.53 2.30 1.64
CA ILE A 128 12.49 3.77 1.57
C ILE A 128 11.68 4.34 2.75
N ILE A 129 10.46 3.83 2.97
CA ILE A 129 9.60 4.28 4.07
C ILE A 129 10.26 4.03 5.43
N ASN A 130 10.71 2.80 5.70
CA ASN A 130 11.15 2.43 7.05
C ASN A 130 12.55 2.94 7.42
N ARG A 131 13.45 3.14 6.45
CA ARG A 131 14.84 3.58 6.71
C ARG A 131 15.12 5.06 6.45
N ILE A 132 14.30 5.73 5.64
CA ILE A 132 14.55 7.13 5.24
C ILE A 132 13.43 8.01 5.77
N ILE A 133 12.18 7.73 5.39
CA ILE A 133 11.04 8.61 5.66
C ILE A 133 10.64 8.60 7.14
N LEU A 134 10.28 7.42 7.69
CA LEU A 134 9.77 7.32 9.06
C LEU A 134 10.79 7.79 10.12
N PRO A 135 12.11 7.54 10.00
CA PRO A 135 13.09 8.09 10.95
C PRO A 135 13.13 9.63 10.96
N ALA A 136 13.02 10.30 9.82
CA ALA A 136 12.95 11.76 9.75
C ALA A 136 11.63 12.28 10.34
N PHE A 137 10.51 11.63 10.01
CA PHE A 137 9.19 12.03 10.53
C PHE A 137 9.09 11.89 12.05
N LYS A 138 9.74 10.87 12.64
CA LYS A 138 9.85 10.69 14.10
C LYS A 138 10.70 11.77 14.79
N ARG A 139 11.56 12.47 14.07
CA ARG A 139 12.30 13.66 14.55
C ARG A 139 11.56 14.99 14.31
N GLY A 140 10.39 14.96 13.66
CA GLY A 140 9.68 16.16 13.22
C GLY A 140 10.19 16.75 11.89
N GLU A 141 11.19 16.12 11.26
CA GLU A 141 11.84 16.58 10.03
C GLU A 141 11.04 16.17 8.77
N MET A 142 9.74 16.51 8.73
CA MET A 142 8.82 16.02 7.68
C MET A 142 9.24 16.45 6.27
N SER A 143 9.56 17.72 6.07
CA SER A 143 10.04 18.25 4.78
C SER A 143 11.26 17.48 4.27
N GLN A 144 12.26 17.27 5.13
CA GLN A 144 13.47 16.51 4.81
C GLN A 144 13.16 15.03 4.49
N GLY A 145 12.28 14.39 5.28
CA GLY A 145 11.86 13.00 5.02
C GLY A 145 11.15 12.83 3.69
N ILE A 146 10.35 13.82 3.27
CA ILE A 146 9.70 13.84 1.94
C ILE A 146 10.75 13.96 0.84
N VAL A 147 11.65 14.95 0.92
CA VAL A 147 12.69 15.18 -0.11
C VAL A 147 13.62 13.96 -0.23
N GLN A 148 14.11 13.42 0.89
CA GLN A 148 14.99 12.24 0.89
C GLN A 148 14.25 10.98 0.42
N GLY A 149 12.98 10.81 0.80
CA GLY A 149 12.14 9.72 0.32
C GLY A 149 11.94 9.77 -1.19
N SER A 150 11.62 10.96 -1.74
CA SER A 150 11.50 11.18 -3.18
C SER A 150 12.82 10.91 -3.91
N ALA A 151 13.96 11.43 -3.42
CA ALA A 151 15.26 11.16 -4.02
C ALA A 151 15.60 9.66 -4.03
N ALA A 152 15.23 8.92 -2.98
CA ALA A 152 15.43 7.48 -2.90
C ALA A 152 14.50 6.70 -3.86
N ILE A 153 13.27 7.15 -4.09
CA ILE A 153 12.39 6.61 -5.15
C ILE A 153 13.08 6.76 -6.51
N LEU A 154 13.58 7.96 -6.83
CA LEU A 154 14.27 8.23 -8.09
C LEU A 154 15.57 7.40 -8.24
N GLN A 155 16.30 7.18 -7.15
CA GLN A 155 17.48 6.31 -7.13
C GLN A 155 17.12 4.85 -7.52
N VAL A 156 16.05 4.31 -6.94
CA VAL A 156 15.58 2.94 -7.22
C VAL A 156 15.10 2.82 -8.68
N LEU A 157 14.33 3.79 -9.17
CA LEU A 157 13.89 3.85 -10.58
C LEU A 157 15.07 4.01 -11.54
N GLY A 158 16.11 4.76 -11.15
CA GLY A 158 17.39 4.83 -11.85
C GLY A 158 18.24 3.56 -11.79
N GLY A 159 17.68 2.41 -11.36
CA GLY A 159 18.34 1.10 -11.36
C GLY A 159 19.30 0.85 -10.18
N ASN A 160 19.27 1.68 -9.14
CA ASN A 160 20.18 1.57 -7.98
C ASN A 160 19.41 1.17 -6.70
N PRO A 161 18.95 -0.09 -6.59
CA PRO A 161 18.10 -0.54 -5.48
C PRO A 161 18.78 -0.39 -4.11
N LEU A 162 17.99 -0.05 -3.09
CA LEU A 162 18.47 0.03 -1.72
C LEU A 162 18.69 -1.37 -1.12
N ALA A 163 19.65 -1.45 -0.20
CA ALA A 163 19.98 -2.68 0.52
C ALA A 163 18.80 -3.14 1.40
N GLN A 164 18.05 -4.13 0.92
CA GLN A 164 17.01 -4.79 1.72
C GLN A 164 17.64 -5.54 2.90
N PRO A 165 16.99 -5.58 4.08
CA PRO A 165 17.44 -6.45 5.16
C PRO A 165 17.37 -7.91 4.70
N SER A 166 18.53 -8.56 4.61
CA SER A 166 18.64 -9.97 4.27
C SER A 166 17.78 -10.81 5.23
N ARG A 167 16.77 -11.51 4.71
CA ARG A 167 16.00 -12.51 5.49
C ARG A 167 16.88 -13.66 6.01
N ALA A 168 18.12 -13.76 5.53
CA ALA A 168 19.13 -14.73 5.95
C ALA A 168 19.50 -14.71 7.44
N SER A 169 19.22 -13.63 8.19
CA SER A 169 19.54 -13.56 9.64
C SER A 169 18.34 -13.78 10.57
N ALA A 170 17.20 -14.27 10.03
CA ALA A 170 16.08 -14.77 10.83
C ALA A 170 16.06 -16.33 10.93
N ALA A 171 17.05 -17.00 10.33
CA ALA A 171 17.27 -18.44 10.44
C ALA A 171 18.38 -18.81 11.44
N ASP A 172 19.23 -17.85 11.82
CA ASP A 172 20.29 -18.00 12.84
C ASP A 172 19.84 -17.50 14.23
N GLY A 173 18.53 -17.45 14.45
CA GLY A 173 18.00 -17.49 15.81
C GLY A 173 18.09 -18.94 16.29
N GLU A 174 19.04 -19.22 17.18
CA GLU A 174 19.17 -20.52 17.86
C GLU A 174 17.90 -20.81 18.68
N GLY A 175 16.88 -21.34 18.01
CA GLY A 175 15.84 -22.09 18.69
C GLY A 175 16.51 -23.35 19.23
N GLU A 176 16.85 -23.33 20.52
CA GLU A 176 17.33 -24.53 21.21
C GLU A 176 16.41 -25.69 20.83
N PRO A 177 16.97 -26.83 20.34
CA PRO A 177 16.14 -27.95 19.95
C PRO A 177 15.27 -28.32 21.14
N PRO A 178 13.93 -28.50 20.96
CA PRO A 178 13.03 -28.72 22.09
C PRO A 178 13.58 -29.86 22.91
N SER A 179 14.04 -29.51 24.11
CA SER A 179 14.77 -30.40 25.01
C SER A 179 14.07 -31.76 25.13
N LEU A 180 14.83 -32.84 25.32
CA LEU A 180 14.28 -34.20 25.31
C LEU A 180 13.12 -34.39 26.31
N TRP A 181 13.07 -33.58 27.39
CA TRP A 181 11.93 -33.54 28.32
C TRP A 181 10.66 -32.94 27.71
N ALA A 182 10.76 -31.91 26.86
CA ALA A 182 9.63 -31.28 26.19
C ALA A 182 9.07 -32.18 25.08
N ILE A 183 9.94 -32.86 24.32
CA ILE A 183 9.53 -33.92 23.37
C ILE A 183 8.86 -35.07 24.13
N GLY A 184 9.43 -35.50 25.27
CA GLY A 184 8.85 -36.50 26.14
C GLY A 184 7.46 -36.12 26.65
N LEU A 185 7.29 -34.88 27.14
CA LEU A 185 6.00 -34.34 27.58
C LEU A 185 4.98 -34.28 26.43
N PHE A 186 5.40 -33.88 25.24
CA PHE A 186 4.53 -33.85 24.06
C PHE A 186 4.10 -35.27 23.63
N ILE A 187 5.01 -36.24 23.62
CA ILE A 187 4.69 -37.64 23.31
C ILE A 187 3.74 -38.22 24.37
N VAL A 188 3.98 -37.97 25.66
CA VAL A 188 3.08 -38.40 26.74
C VAL A 188 1.70 -37.74 26.60
N LEU A 189 1.63 -36.44 26.30
CA LEU A 189 0.38 -35.73 26.05
C LEU A 189 -0.38 -36.34 24.87
N VAL A 190 0.30 -36.60 23.74
CA VAL A 190 -0.30 -37.22 22.55
C VAL A 190 -0.79 -38.63 22.85
N VAL A 191 -0.02 -39.46 23.57
CA VAL A 191 -0.45 -40.82 23.97
C VAL A 191 -1.66 -40.76 24.90
N VAL A 192 -1.69 -39.84 25.87
CA VAL A 192 -2.85 -39.64 26.76
C VAL A 192 -4.08 -39.17 25.97
N VAL A 193 -3.92 -38.22 25.05
CA VAL A 193 -5.03 -37.74 24.19
C VAL A 193 -5.54 -38.84 23.28
N LEU A 194 -4.67 -39.65 22.67
CA LEU A 194 -5.08 -40.79 21.84
C LEU A 194 -5.76 -41.89 22.67
N TYR A 195 -5.31 -42.14 23.90
CA TYR A 195 -5.95 -43.09 24.82
C TYR A 195 -7.35 -42.61 25.25
N LEU A 196 -7.52 -41.31 25.51
CA LEU A 196 -8.82 -40.70 25.81
C LEU A 196 -9.76 -40.68 24.59
N GLN A 197 -9.23 -40.47 23.38
CA GLN A 197 -10.00 -40.54 22.14
C GLN A 197 -10.37 -41.99 21.75
N GLY A 198 -9.62 -42.99 22.22
CA GLY A 198 -9.90 -44.42 22.01
C GLY A 198 -11.19 -44.94 22.66
N LEU A 199 -11.84 -44.16 23.54
CA LEU A 199 -13.12 -44.50 24.18
C LEU A 199 -14.34 -43.85 23.49
N GLY A 200 -14.16 -43.11 22.38
CA GLY A 200 -15.14 -42.15 21.88
C GLY A 200 -15.56 -42.28 20.41
N GLY A 201 -16.14 -43.40 20.00
CA GLY A 201 -17.04 -43.48 18.83
C GLY A 201 -16.38 -43.51 17.43
N GLY A 202 -16.88 -44.39 16.55
CA GLY A 202 -16.43 -44.48 15.16
C GLY A 202 -17.45 -43.95 14.14
N GLY A 203 -17.04 -43.75 12.88
CA GLY A 203 -18.00 -43.67 11.78
C GLY A 203 -17.64 -42.86 10.52
N ARG A 204 -17.14 -43.57 9.49
CA ARG A 204 -17.50 -43.47 8.05
C ARG A 204 -17.32 -42.17 7.23
N ARG A 205 -16.66 -42.36 6.05
CA ARG A 205 -16.91 -41.77 4.70
C ARG A 205 -16.70 -40.24 4.52
N GLY A 206 -16.13 -39.73 3.42
CA GLY A 206 -15.44 -40.36 2.28
C GLY A 206 -15.62 -39.60 0.94
N GLY A 207 -14.59 -39.56 0.09
CA GLY A 207 -14.72 -39.27 -1.36
C GLY A 207 -14.37 -37.83 -1.85
N PRO A 208 -13.71 -37.65 -3.02
CA PRO A 208 -13.31 -36.35 -3.59
C PRO A 208 -13.97 -35.96 -4.95
N GLY A 209 -13.81 -34.69 -5.36
CA GLY A 209 -14.05 -34.10 -6.71
C GLY A 209 -13.65 -32.61 -6.68
N GLY A 210 -12.92 -32.00 -7.63
CA GLY A 210 -13.21 -31.75 -9.06
C GLY A 210 -13.85 -30.34 -9.23
N GLY A 211 -13.54 -29.43 -10.17
CA GLY A 211 -12.63 -29.32 -11.32
C GLY A 211 -12.98 -28.03 -12.15
N PHE A 212 -12.21 -27.68 -13.20
CA PHE A 212 -12.46 -26.55 -14.18
C PHE A 212 -12.33 -25.09 -13.65
N GLY A 213 -12.10 -23.99 -14.40
CA GLY A 213 -11.83 -23.71 -15.84
C GLY A 213 -12.75 -22.61 -16.44
N GLY A 214 -12.36 -21.60 -17.26
CA GLY A 214 -11.05 -21.07 -17.72
C GLY A 214 -11.13 -20.24 -19.05
N GLY A 215 -10.58 -19.01 -19.13
CA GLY A 215 -10.53 -18.15 -20.36
C GLY A 215 -10.34 -16.62 -20.11
N PHE A 216 -9.46 -15.91 -20.84
CA PHE A 216 -9.67 -15.06 -22.06
C PHE A 216 -10.48 -13.75 -21.85
N GLY A 217 -10.17 -12.56 -22.42
CA GLY A 217 -9.01 -12.08 -23.22
C GLY A 217 -9.30 -10.76 -24.00
N GLY A 218 -8.24 -9.99 -24.37
CA GLY A 218 -8.22 -8.87 -25.36
C GLY A 218 -8.53 -7.43 -24.87
N LEU A 219 -8.31 -6.34 -25.62
CA LEU A 219 -7.25 -5.86 -26.55
C LEU A 219 -7.64 -4.43 -27.06
N GLY A 220 -6.68 -3.53 -27.32
CA GLY A 220 -6.86 -2.23 -28.02
C GLY A 220 -6.95 -0.98 -27.10
N GLY A 221 -6.49 0.22 -27.46
CA GLY A 221 -5.83 0.71 -28.69
C GLY A 221 -6.32 2.13 -29.06
N GLY A 222 -5.48 3.18 -28.99
CA GLY A 222 -5.87 4.56 -29.38
C GLY A 222 -4.91 5.67 -28.89
N ARG A 223 -4.74 6.75 -29.67
CA ARG A 223 -3.52 7.62 -29.71
C ARG A 223 -3.82 9.14 -29.72
N GLY A 224 -2.97 9.95 -29.09
CA GLY A 224 -2.92 11.43 -29.16
C GLY A 224 -3.85 12.18 -28.16
N GLY A 225 -3.58 13.41 -27.70
CA GLY A 225 -2.35 14.22 -27.78
C GLY A 225 -2.59 15.72 -27.47
N GLY A 226 -1.77 16.34 -26.60
CA GLY A 226 -1.60 17.80 -26.49
C GLY A 226 -2.02 18.51 -25.18
N GLY A 227 -1.05 19.18 -24.53
CA GLY A 227 -1.25 20.51 -23.93
C GLY A 227 -1.79 20.64 -22.49
N GLY A 228 -0.99 20.29 -21.48
CA GLY A 228 -1.23 20.62 -20.06
C GLY A 228 -0.67 19.54 -19.12
N PHE A 229 -0.21 19.90 -17.92
CA PHE A 229 0.16 18.89 -16.91
C PHE A 229 -1.11 18.35 -16.24
N GLY A 230 -1.73 17.37 -16.91
CA GLY A 230 -2.62 16.39 -16.29
C GLY A 230 -1.92 15.03 -16.26
N GLY A 231 -2.38 14.09 -15.45
CA GLY A 231 -1.82 12.73 -15.47
C GLY A 231 -2.04 12.07 -16.82
N GLY A 232 -1.04 11.31 -17.26
CA GLY A 232 -0.99 10.70 -18.60
C GLY A 232 -1.97 9.53 -18.82
N GLY A 233 -2.81 9.20 -17.84
CA GLY A 233 -3.81 8.13 -17.89
C GLY A 233 -3.27 6.75 -17.50
N GLY A 234 -2.23 6.68 -16.67
CA GLY A 234 -1.69 5.43 -16.12
C GLY A 234 -2.63 4.76 -15.11
N SER A 235 -2.57 3.43 -15.05
CA SER A 235 -3.31 2.60 -14.10
C SER A 235 -2.44 2.19 -12.90
N PHE A 236 -3.04 2.24 -11.71
CA PHE A 236 -2.45 1.71 -10.48
C PHE A 236 -3.01 0.34 -10.14
N GLY A 237 -2.17 -0.50 -9.52
CA GLY A 237 -2.51 -1.88 -9.14
C GLY A 237 -2.74 -2.10 -7.64
N GLY A 238 -2.49 -1.10 -6.79
CA GLY A 238 -2.38 -1.26 -5.34
C GLY A 238 -0.97 -1.63 -4.85
N GLY A 239 0.01 -1.70 -5.75
CA GLY A 239 1.42 -1.96 -5.43
C GLY A 239 2.07 -0.82 -4.62
N GLY A 240 3.13 -1.16 -3.89
CA GLY A 240 3.89 -0.24 -3.06
C GLY A 240 3.85 -0.60 -1.56
N SER A 241 4.00 0.40 -0.70
CA SER A 241 4.12 0.17 0.75
C SER A 241 3.61 1.36 1.56
N SER A 242 3.10 1.10 2.77
CA SER A 242 2.67 2.12 3.73
C SER A 242 3.41 1.99 5.06
N GLY A 243 3.42 3.08 5.83
CA GLY A 243 4.00 3.13 7.15
C GLY A 243 3.35 4.19 8.03
N SER A 244 3.59 4.10 9.33
CA SER A 244 3.16 5.09 10.33
C SER A 244 4.30 5.46 11.27
N TRP A 245 4.23 6.65 11.86
CA TRP A 245 5.23 7.16 12.81
C TRP A 245 4.62 7.54 14.14
#